data_AF-A0A2A5AVW7-F1
#
_entry.id   AF-A0A2A5AVW7-F1
#
_cell.length_a   1.000
_cell.length_b   1.000
_cell.length_c   1.000
_cell.angle_alpha   90.00
_cell.angle_beta   90.00
_cell.angle_gamma   90.00
#
_symmetry.space_group_name_H-M   'P 1'
#
loop_
_entity.id
_entity.type
_entity.pdbx_description
1 polymer ?
#
loop_
_entity_poly.entity_id
_entity_poly.type
_entity_poly.pdbx_seq_one_letter_code
_entity_poly.pdbx_strand_id
1 'polypeptide(L)'
;MDAELMQFVEQVKTEHGIPHIDLFTGHSLGGSLATLGAIAQNSEVVAFDPAGVKRIVETRFGLDVDESMVTNFLSKANVINGVNKQFGRVIQLRSDVGEYNTRKIHDLSFFSSMVANNGV
;
A
#
# COMPACT_ATOMS: atom_id res chain seq x y z
N MET A 1 -14.14 9.35 4.73
CA MET A 1 -13.43 8.18 5.29
C MET A 1 -14.42 7.52 6.21
N ASP A 2 -14.90 6.34 5.83
CA ASP A 2 -16.05 5.70 6.47
C ASP A 2 -15.78 5.41 7.94
N ALA A 3 -16.76 5.72 8.79
CA ALA A 3 -16.72 5.46 10.22
C ALA A 3 -16.48 3.97 10.53
N GLU A 4 -16.85 3.08 9.62
CA GLU A 4 -16.72 1.63 9.77
C GLU A 4 -15.26 1.15 9.82
N LEU A 5 -14.37 1.69 8.98
CA LEU A 5 -12.96 1.25 8.97
C LEU A 5 -12.26 1.66 10.26
N MET A 6 -12.48 2.89 10.73
CA MET A 6 -11.86 3.36 11.98
C MET A 6 -12.44 2.62 13.20
N GLN A 7 -13.74 2.29 13.18
CA GLN A 7 -14.34 1.44 14.21
C GLN A 7 -13.71 0.04 14.23
N PHE A 8 -13.53 -0.59 13.06
CA PHE A 8 -12.88 -1.89 12.96
C PHE A 8 -11.44 -1.84 13.48
N VAL A 9 -10.68 -0.81 13.10
CA VAL A 9 -9.30 -0.63 13.57
C VAL A 9 -9.23 -0.46 15.09
N GLU A 10 -10.09 0.38 15.68
CA GLU A 10 -10.13 0.54 17.14
C GLU A 10 -10.60 -0.72 17.86
N GLN A 11 -11.50 -1.50 17.26
CA GLN A 11 -11.91 -2.80 17.78
C GLN A 11 -10.72 -3.76 17.83
N VAL A 12 -9.99 -3.94 16.72
CA VAL A 12 -8.81 -4.81 16.64
C VAL A 12 -7.74 -4.36 17.64
N LYS A 13 -7.51 -3.04 17.76
CA LYS A 13 -6.57 -2.49 18.74
C LYS A 13 -6.95 -2.85 20.17
N THR A 14 -8.23 -2.72 20.51
CA THR A 14 -8.75 -3.03 21.84
C THR A 14 -8.67 -4.54 22.13
N GLU A 15 -9.08 -5.37 21.16
CA GLU A 15 -9.12 -6.83 21.30
C GLU A 15 -7.73 -7.44 21.49
N HIS A 16 -6.72 -6.90 20.77
CA HIS A 16 -5.36 -7.43 20.80
C HIS A 16 -4.39 -6.59 21.66
N GLY A 17 -4.88 -5.56 22.36
CA GLY A 17 -4.04 -4.70 23.19
C GLY A 17 -2.96 -3.95 22.39
N ILE A 18 -3.27 -3.55 21.15
CA ILE A 18 -2.36 -2.83 20.26
C ILE A 18 -2.53 -1.32 20.53
N PRO A 19 -1.54 -0.64 21.15
CA PRO A 19 -1.69 0.75 21.54
C PRO A 19 -1.71 1.71 20.35
N HIS A 20 -1.04 1.34 19.26
CA HIS A 20 -0.84 2.16 18.07
C HIS A 20 -0.57 1.28 16.84
N ILE A 21 -0.98 1.73 15.65
CA ILE A 21 -0.59 1.09 14.39
C ILE A 21 0.65 1.80 13.87
N ASP A 22 1.79 1.12 13.83
CA ASP A 22 3.04 1.77 13.44
C ASP A 22 3.15 2.00 11.93
N LEU A 23 2.59 1.09 11.12
CA LEU A 23 2.76 1.09 9.68
C LEU A 23 1.49 0.68 8.95
N PHE A 24 1.08 1.51 7.99
CA PHE A 24 0.08 1.15 6.99
C PHE A 24 0.76 0.73 5.69
N THR A 25 0.11 -0.17 4.95
CA THR A 25 0.56 -0.53 3.62
C THR A 25 -0.58 -0.92 2.71
N GLY A 26 -0.35 -0.81 1.41
CA GLY A 26 -1.32 -1.19 0.40
C GLY A 26 -0.79 -1.00 -1.01
N HIS A 27 -1.49 -1.61 -1.97
CA HIS A 27 -1.18 -1.50 -3.39
C HIS A 27 -2.36 -0.88 -4.16
N SER A 28 -2.08 -0.09 -5.21
CA SER A 28 -3.10 0.55 -6.05
C SER A 28 -4.07 1.40 -5.20
N LEU A 29 -5.39 1.21 -5.34
CA LEU A 29 -6.40 1.87 -4.50
C LEU A 29 -6.15 1.63 -3.00
N GLY A 30 -5.75 0.42 -2.62
CA GLY A 30 -5.42 0.09 -1.24
C GLY A 30 -4.24 0.90 -0.71
N GLY A 31 -3.27 1.23 -1.56
CA GLY A 31 -2.16 2.12 -1.22
C GLY A 31 -2.64 3.54 -0.94
N SER A 32 -3.54 4.07 -1.75
CA SER A 32 -4.15 5.40 -1.52
C SER A 32 -4.95 5.44 -0.22
N LEU A 33 -5.70 4.38 0.10
CA LEU A 33 -6.45 4.28 1.36
C LEU A 33 -5.51 4.12 2.56
N ALA A 34 -4.44 3.34 2.42
CA ALA A 34 -3.40 3.19 3.44
C ALA A 34 -2.77 4.55 3.78
N THR A 35 -2.44 5.36 2.77
CA THR A 35 -1.89 6.71 2.98
C THR A 35 -2.85 7.59 3.77
N LEU A 36 -4.12 7.58 3.39
CA LEU A 36 -5.16 8.37 4.05
C LEU A 36 -5.41 7.91 5.50
N GLY A 37 -5.38 6.61 5.76
CA GLY A 37 -5.52 6.04 7.10
C GLY A 37 -4.32 6.36 8.00
N ALA A 38 -3.11 6.24 7.46
CA ALA A 38 -1.87 6.57 8.17
C ALA A 38 -1.82 8.02 8.61
N ILE A 39 -2.19 8.95 7.71
CA ILE A 39 -2.29 10.38 8.05
C ILE A 39 -3.34 10.61 9.13
N ALA A 40 -4.49 9.93 9.06
CA ALA A 40 -5.55 10.06 10.06
C ALA A 40 -5.14 9.55 11.46
N GLN A 41 -4.22 8.58 11.53
CA GLN A 41 -3.73 8.00 12.78
C GLN A 41 -2.36 8.51 13.22
N ASN A 42 -1.75 9.43 12.45
CA ASN A 42 -0.40 9.91 12.67
C ASN A 42 0.65 8.78 12.68
N SER A 43 0.58 7.90 11.68
CA SER A 43 1.40 6.70 11.52
C SER A 43 2.16 6.68 10.19
N GLU A 44 3.17 5.83 10.05
CA GLU A 44 3.91 5.71 8.80
C GLU A 44 3.13 4.91 7.74
N VAL A 45 3.46 5.12 6.46
CA VAL A 45 2.91 4.33 5.36
C VAL A 45 3.95 4.01 4.30
N VAL A 46 3.89 2.76 3.82
CA VAL A 46 4.59 2.29 2.63
C VAL A 46 3.55 1.79 1.62
N ALA A 47 3.37 2.53 0.53
CA ALA A 47 2.39 2.23 -0.52
C ALA A 47 3.05 1.86 -1.84
N PHE A 48 2.42 0.96 -2.59
CA PHE A 48 2.92 0.46 -3.88
C PHE A 48 1.96 0.82 -5.02
N ASP A 49 2.45 1.53 -6.01
CA ASP A 49 1.67 2.07 -7.13
C ASP A 49 0.33 2.73 -6.74
N PRO A 50 0.28 3.56 -5.67
CA PRO A 50 -0.96 4.23 -5.31
C PRO A 50 -1.35 5.28 -6.35
N ALA A 51 -2.66 5.51 -6.46
CA ALA A 51 -3.13 6.74 -7.06
C ALA A 51 -2.77 7.93 -6.16
N GLY A 52 -2.37 9.06 -6.75
CA GLY A 52 -1.98 10.25 -6.00
C GLY A 52 -3.14 10.83 -5.18
N VAL A 53 -2.87 11.19 -3.91
CA VAL A 53 -3.88 11.69 -2.97
C VAL A 53 -3.62 13.11 -2.45
N LYS A 54 -2.61 13.83 -2.98
CA LYS A 54 -2.17 15.12 -2.42
C LYS A 54 -3.30 16.13 -2.19
N ARG A 55 -4.17 16.31 -3.19
CA ARG A 55 -5.32 17.23 -3.07
C ARG A 55 -6.29 16.83 -1.95
N ILE A 56 -6.53 15.53 -1.76
CA ILE A 56 -7.40 15.03 -0.69
C ILE A 56 -6.76 15.32 0.66
N VAL A 57 -5.45 15.08 0.79
CA VAL A 57 -4.69 15.38 2.01
C VAL A 57 -4.80 16.85 2.36
N GLU A 58 -4.43 17.74 1.42
CA GLU A 58 -4.47 19.19 1.61
C GLU A 58 -5.87 19.71 1.97
N THR A 59 -6.91 19.15 1.34
CA THR A 59 -8.30 19.61 1.56
C THR A 59 -8.91 19.07 2.86
N ARG A 60 -8.55 17.84 3.28
CA ARG A 60 -9.23 17.14 4.38
C ARG A 60 -8.48 17.13 5.71
N PHE A 61 -7.15 17.23 5.66
CA PHE A 61 -6.25 17.17 6.81
C PHE A 61 -5.46 18.46 7.05
N GLY A 62 -5.44 19.37 6.07
CA GLY A 62 -4.68 20.61 6.14
C GLY A 62 -3.27 20.48 5.58
N LEU A 63 -2.50 21.57 5.64
CA LEU A 63 -1.16 21.68 5.03
C LEU A 63 -0.03 21.22 5.96
N ASP A 64 -0.30 21.00 7.25
CA ASP A 64 0.72 20.70 8.27
C ASP A 64 1.00 19.19 8.44
N VAL A 65 0.53 18.36 7.51
CA VAL A 65 0.80 16.92 7.54
C VAL A 65 2.26 16.66 7.13
N ASP A 66 2.98 15.91 7.96
CA ASP A 66 4.37 15.54 7.69
C ASP A 66 4.49 14.63 6.46
N GLU A 67 4.98 15.17 5.36
CA GLU A 67 5.21 14.43 4.11
C GLU A 67 6.23 13.28 4.27
N SER A 68 7.08 13.31 5.30
CA SER A 68 8.11 12.28 5.53
C SER A 68 7.53 10.93 5.99
N MET A 69 6.32 10.92 6.55
CA MET A 69 5.65 9.69 6.99
C MET A 69 5.14 8.81 5.84
N VAL A 70 5.12 9.34 4.60
CA VAL A 70 4.56 8.67 3.43
C VAL A 70 5.66 8.31 2.44
N THR A 71 5.85 7.01 2.21
CA THR A 71 6.72 6.48 1.16
C THR A 71 5.91 5.74 0.10
N ASN A 72 5.96 6.24 -1.14
CA ASN A 72 5.29 5.64 -2.29
C ASN A 72 6.33 5.01 -3.22
N PHE A 73 6.23 3.69 -3.43
CA PHE A 73 6.96 2.99 -4.47
C PHE A 73 6.15 2.97 -5.75
N LEU A 74 6.65 3.58 -6.81
CA LEU A 74 5.99 3.59 -8.12
C LEU A 74 6.75 2.71 -9.08
N SER A 75 6.08 1.71 -9.67
CA SER A 75 6.58 1.07 -10.89
C SER A 75 6.58 2.07 -12.05
N LYS A 76 7.27 1.72 -13.15
CA LYS A 76 7.40 2.57 -14.36
C LYS A 76 6.09 3.31 -14.64
N ALA A 77 6.16 4.63 -14.89
CA ALA A 77 5.00 5.50 -15.05
C ALA A 77 3.83 4.81 -15.77
N ASN A 78 2.75 4.57 -15.02
CA ASN A 78 1.54 3.93 -15.50
C ASN A 78 0.38 4.92 -15.36
N VAL A 79 -0.76 4.66 -16.02
CA VAL A 79 -1.87 5.61 -16.02
C VAL A 79 -2.34 5.92 -14.60
N ILE A 80 -2.29 4.94 -13.69
CA ILE A 80 -2.79 5.02 -12.31
C ILE A 80 -1.97 5.99 -11.46
N ASN A 81 -0.65 5.89 -11.48
CA ASN A 81 0.22 6.77 -10.70
C ASN A 81 0.36 8.19 -11.30
N GLY A 82 -0.16 8.41 -12.51
CA GLY A 82 -0.29 9.72 -13.16
C GLY A 82 -1.64 10.42 -12.97
N VAL A 83 -2.68 9.74 -12.47
CA VAL A 83 -4.04 10.31 -12.36
C VAL A 83 -4.12 11.50 -11.38
N ASN A 84 -3.18 11.64 -10.44
CA ASN A 84 -3.11 12.74 -9.47
C ASN A 84 -1.69 12.91 -8.92
N LYS A 85 -1.42 14.05 -8.25
CA LYS A 85 -0.14 14.28 -7.56
C LYS A 85 -0.01 13.37 -6.33
N GLN A 86 1.17 12.75 -6.18
CA GLN A 86 1.55 11.99 -5.00
C GLN A 86 1.76 12.92 -3.79
N PHE A 87 1.49 12.40 -2.59
CA PHE A 87 1.79 13.06 -1.32
C PHE A 87 2.94 12.31 -0.65
N GLY A 88 3.93 13.03 -0.12
CA GLY A 88 5.12 12.45 0.48
C GLY A 88 6.18 11.98 -0.50
N ARG A 89 7.11 11.17 0.00
CA ARG A 89 8.28 10.69 -0.75
C ARG A 89 7.85 9.72 -1.85
N VAL A 90 8.44 9.87 -3.03
CA VAL A 90 8.25 8.97 -4.16
C VAL A 90 9.56 8.27 -4.49
N ILE A 91 9.54 6.95 -4.54
CA ILE A 91 10.63 6.10 -4.98
C ILE A 91 10.19 5.44 -6.29
N GLN A 92 10.79 5.88 -7.40
CA GLN A 92 10.54 5.28 -8.71
C GLN A 92 11.35 3.99 -8.84
N LEU A 93 10.65 2.85 -8.93
CA LEU A 93 11.25 1.58 -9.27
C LEU A 93 11.62 1.60 -10.76
N ARG A 94 12.90 1.38 -11.04
CA ARG A 94 13.38 1.17 -12.40
C ARG A 94 13.40 -0.32 -12.68
N SER A 95 12.83 -0.71 -13.82
CA SER A 95 12.83 -2.10 -14.29
C SER A 95 14.17 -2.57 -14.85
N ASP A 96 15.20 -1.69 -14.90
CA ASP A 96 16.55 -2.03 -15.36
C ASP A 96 17.40 -2.72 -14.29
N VAL A 97 16.94 -2.76 -13.04
CA VAL A 97 17.60 -3.45 -11.93
C VAL A 97 16.86 -4.73 -11.59
N GLY A 98 17.00 -5.73 -12.46
CA GLY A 98 16.58 -7.11 -12.19
C GLY A 98 15.49 -7.63 -13.11
N GLU A 99 15.88 -8.12 -14.30
CA GLU A 99 15.32 -9.38 -14.79
C GLU A 99 15.64 -10.47 -13.75
N TYR A 100 14.92 -10.49 -12.64
CA TYR A 100 14.85 -11.69 -11.82
C TYR A 100 14.23 -12.75 -12.73
N ASN A 101 15.00 -13.80 -12.94
CA ASN A 101 14.73 -14.91 -13.83
C ASN A 101 13.41 -15.60 -13.42
N THR A 102 12.26 -15.05 -13.83
CA THR A 102 10.93 -15.61 -13.58
C THR A 102 10.73 -16.96 -14.26
N ARG A 103 11.67 -17.40 -15.12
CA ARG A 103 11.68 -18.75 -15.69
C ARG A 103 11.75 -19.86 -14.64
N LYS A 104 12.14 -19.59 -13.38
CA LYS A 104 12.09 -20.59 -12.30
C LYS A 104 10.82 -20.56 -11.43
N ILE A 105 9.95 -19.56 -11.57
CA ILE A 105 8.70 -19.51 -10.77
C ILE A 105 7.57 -20.27 -11.47
N HIS A 106 7.64 -20.43 -12.80
CA HIS A 106 6.69 -21.27 -13.56
C HIS A 106 6.79 -22.77 -13.25
N ASP A 107 7.95 -23.26 -12.78
CA ASP A 107 8.10 -24.68 -12.40
C ASP A 107 7.46 -25.00 -11.04
N LEU A 108 7.34 -24.03 -10.14
CA LEU A 108 6.70 -24.26 -8.82
C LEU A 108 5.17 -24.25 -8.89
N SER A 109 4.59 -23.53 -9.87
CA SER A 109 3.14 -23.61 -10.12
C SER A 109 2.69 -24.92 -10.78
N PHE A 110 3.61 -25.65 -11.44
CA PHE A 110 3.28 -26.94 -12.07
C PHE A 110 3.34 -28.12 -11.08
N PHE A 111 4.17 -28.05 -10.04
CA PHE A 111 4.19 -29.09 -9.00
C PHE A 111 2.97 -29.04 -8.07
N SER A 112 2.41 -27.85 -7.80
CA SER A 112 1.25 -27.74 -6.91
C SER A 112 -0.04 -28.26 -7.54
N SER A 113 -0.16 -28.28 -8.87
CA SER A 113 -1.33 -28.84 -9.58
C SER A 113 -1.24 -30.36 -9.79
N MET A 114 -0.03 -30.95 -9.75
CA MET A 114 0.15 -32.40 -9.87
C MET A 114 -0.07 -33.15 -8.53
N VAL A 115 0.23 -32.52 -7.39
CA VAL A 115 -0.03 -33.10 -6.05
C VAL A 115 -1.52 -33.02 -5.67
N ALA A 116 -2.25 -32.03 -6.18
CA ALA A 116 -3.68 -31.86 -5.91
C ALA A 116 -4.61 -32.81 -6.70
N ASN A 117 -4.09 -33.52 -7.72
CA ASN A 117 -4.92 -34.33 -8.63
C ASN A 117 -4.67 -35.85 -8.58
N ASN A 118 -3.86 -36.34 -7.64
CA ASN A 118 -3.62 -37.79 -7.43
C ASN A 118 -3.93 -38.24 -6.00
N GLY A 119 -4.87 -37.59 -5.35
CA GLY A 119 -5.29 -37.92 -3.98
C GLY A 119 -6.80 -38.13 -3.86
N VAL A 120 -7.37 -39.07 -4.63
CA VAL A 120 -8.37 -40.11 -4.26
C VAL A 120 -8.40 -41.15 -5.39
#